data_AF-A0A9X3P7D8-F1
#
_entry.id   AF-A0A9X3P7D8-F1
#
_cell.length_a   1.000
_cell.length_b   1.000
_cell.length_c   1.000
_cell.angle_alpha   90.00
_cell.angle_beta   90.00
_cell.angle_gamma   90.00
#
_symmetry.space_group_name_H-M   'P 1'
#
loop_
_entity.id
_entity.type
_entity.pdbx_description
1 polymer ?
#
loop_
_entity_poly.entity_id
_entity_poly.type
_entity_poly.pdbx_seq_one_letter_code
_entity_poly.pdbx_strand_id
1 'polypeptide(L)'
;MVETTFDDPAEPEGEHCLGKFRRHPAEFSVIFVSTPLGTPNVYRVDCDDGVGPHEVCRFGDDRDEPVIWRGAWQGDEWCLWILENARELVTKPSRFDF
;
A
#
# COMPACT_ATOMS: atom_id res chain seq x y z
N MET A 1 -5.55 44.24 -1.54
CA MET A 1 -5.59 43.60 -0.21
C MET A 1 -5.36 42.12 -0.45
N VAL A 2 -4.35 41.59 0.26
CA VAL A 2 -3.98 40.20 0.57
C VAL A 2 -4.65 39.05 -0.22
N GLU A 3 -3.84 38.44 -1.08
CA GLU A 3 -3.42 37.03 -1.05
C GLU A 3 -4.32 36.03 -0.31
N THR A 4 -4.84 35.04 -1.06
CA THR A 4 -4.84 33.64 -0.62
C THR A 4 -4.79 32.77 -1.87
N THR A 5 -3.58 32.58 -2.40
CA THR A 5 -3.26 31.31 -3.06
C THR A 5 -3.52 30.27 -1.98
N PHE A 6 -4.58 29.49 -2.15
CA PHE A 6 -4.68 28.24 -1.41
C PHE A 6 -3.49 27.41 -1.87
N ASP A 7 -2.47 27.41 -1.01
CA ASP A 7 -1.43 26.40 -0.96
C ASP A 7 -2.15 25.05 -1.10
N ASP A 8 -2.05 24.46 -2.29
CA ASP A 8 -2.42 23.07 -2.51
C ASP A 8 -1.53 22.30 -1.52
N PRO A 9 -2.07 21.69 -0.46
CA PRO A 9 -1.23 21.04 0.53
C PRO A 9 -0.55 19.90 -0.20
N ALA A 10 0.75 20.08 -0.47
CA ALA A 10 1.70 19.14 -1.05
C ALA A 10 1.07 17.74 -1.24
N GLU A 11 0.75 17.39 -2.49
CA GLU A 11 0.57 15.99 -2.84
C GLU A 11 1.74 15.24 -2.18
N PRO A 12 1.50 14.30 -1.26
CA PRO A 12 2.60 13.70 -0.51
C PRO A 12 3.45 12.94 -1.52
N GLU A 13 4.57 13.56 -1.94
CA GLU A 13 5.65 12.96 -2.69
C GLU A 13 6.21 11.83 -1.83
N GLY A 14 5.54 10.68 -1.84
CA GLY A 14 5.68 9.76 -0.73
C GLY A 14 4.90 8.48 -0.90
N GLU A 15 3.64 8.55 -1.35
CA GLU A 15 2.79 7.36 -1.34
C GLU A 15 1.87 7.30 -2.56
N HIS A 16 1.91 6.22 -3.32
CA HIS A 16 1.10 6.04 -4.53
C HIS A 16 0.37 4.69 -4.52
N CYS A 17 -0.95 4.72 -4.74
CA CYS A 17 -1.76 3.50 -4.80
C CYS A 17 -1.49 2.72 -6.10
N LEU A 18 -0.99 1.49 -5.99
CA LEU A 18 -0.72 0.61 -7.13
C LEU A 18 -1.97 -0.14 -7.60
N GLY A 19 -2.94 -0.31 -6.71
CA GLY A 19 -4.19 -0.99 -7.01
C GLY A 19 -4.88 -1.52 -5.75
N LYS A 20 -5.99 -2.22 -5.98
CA LYS A 20 -6.84 -2.76 -4.92
C LYS A 20 -7.27 -4.18 -5.26
N PHE A 21 -7.45 -4.99 -4.23
CA PHE A 21 -8.02 -6.33 -4.32
C PHE A 21 -9.01 -6.52 -3.16
N ARG A 22 -10.02 -7.37 -3.33
CA ARG A 22 -11.09 -7.49 -2.34
C ARG A 22 -11.38 -8.94 -1.98
N ARG A 23 -11.71 -9.16 -0.72
CA ARG A 23 -12.26 -10.41 -0.20
C ARG A 23 -13.42 -10.05 0.72
N HIS A 24 -14.63 -10.08 0.17
CA HIS A 24 -15.83 -9.60 0.86
C HIS A 24 -15.93 -10.19 2.29
N PRO A 25 -16.09 -9.36 3.33
CA PRO A 25 -16.41 -7.92 3.30
C PRO A 25 -15.22 -6.94 3.19
N ALA A 26 -13.97 -7.40 3.24
CA ALA A 26 -12.78 -6.54 3.28
C ALA A 26 -12.26 -6.13 1.88
N GLU A 27 -11.85 -4.87 1.74
CA GLU A 27 -11.10 -4.33 0.59
C GLU A 27 -9.66 -4.03 1.00
N PHE A 28 -8.69 -4.47 0.20
CA PHE A 28 -7.27 -4.24 0.44
C PHE A 28 -6.70 -3.31 -0.64
N SER A 29 -5.95 -2.30 -0.23
CA SER A 29 -5.26 -1.35 -1.11
C SER A 29 -3.75 -1.51 -0.99
N VAL A 30 -3.04 -1.59 -2.11
CA VAL A 30 -1.58 -1.65 -2.15
C VAL A 30 -1.04 -0.27 -2.45
N ILE A 31 -0.20 0.23 -1.56
CA ILE A 31 0.37 1.57 -1.60
C ILE A 31 1.88 1.42 -1.70
N PHE A 32 2.46 1.95 -2.77
CA PHE A 32 3.89 2.17 -2.86
C PHE A 32 4.26 3.32 -1.94
N VAL A 33 5.25 3.12 -1.07
CA VAL A 33 5.81 4.14 -0.21
C VAL A 33 7.19 4.49 -0.77
N SER A 34 7.29 5.66 -1.41
CA SER A 34 8.53 6.24 -1.90
C SER A 34 9.56 6.28 -0.79
N THR A 35 10.72 5.68 -1.06
CA THR A 35 11.86 5.70 -0.16
C THR A 35 13.00 6.52 -0.78
N PRO A 36 13.95 7.03 0.03
CA PRO A 36 15.10 7.76 -0.46
C PRO A 36 15.88 7.02 -1.56
N LEU A 37 16.58 7.75 -2.43
CA LEU A 37 17.42 7.12 -3.46
C LEU A 37 18.45 6.18 -2.81
N GLY A 38 18.47 4.91 -3.21
CA GLY A 38 19.39 3.90 -2.69
C GLY A 38 18.85 3.05 -1.53
N THR A 39 17.60 3.26 -1.09
CA THR A 39 16.89 2.31 -0.22
C THR A 39 15.95 1.41 -1.02
N PRO A 40 15.66 0.18 -0.53
CA PRO A 40 14.70 -0.69 -1.19
C PRO A 40 13.31 -0.03 -1.24
N ASN A 41 12.57 -0.35 -2.29
CA ASN A 41 11.17 0.04 -2.42
C ASN A 41 10.36 -0.61 -1.29
N VAL A 42 9.46 0.16 -0.67
CA VAL A 42 8.57 -0.33 0.38
C VAL A 42 7.13 -0.25 -0.10
N TYR A 43 6.37 -1.29 0.16
CA TYR A 43 4.96 -1.40 -0.18
C TYR A 43 4.17 -1.61 1.10
N ARG A 44 3.07 -0.90 1.26
CA ARG A 44 2.11 -1.01 2.37
C ARG A 44 0.80 -1.58 1.83
N VAL A 45 0.20 -2.49 2.59
CA VAL A 45 -1.16 -2.95 2.36
C VAL A 45 -2.07 -2.42 3.45
N ASP A 46 -3.12 -1.71 3.05
CA ASP A 46 -4.16 -1.21 3.94
C ASP A 46 -5.45 -2.01 3.71
N CYS A 47 -6.15 -2.42 4.77
CA CYS A 47 -7.46 -3.09 4.72
C CYS A 47 -8.55 -2.13 5.16
N ASP A 48 -9.60 -2.01 4.36
CA ASP A 48 -10.85 -1.36 4.71
C ASP A 48 -11.94 -2.44 4.88
N ASP A 49 -12.39 -2.60 6.11
CA ASP A 49 -13.45 -3.53 6.52
C ASP A 49 -14.74 -2.78 6.91
N GLY A 50 -14.88 -1.52 6.46
CA GLY A 50 -16.02 -0.65 6.75
C GLY A 50 -15.86 0.24 7.99
N VAL A 51 -14.76 0.09 8.75
CA VAL A 51 -14.37 0.98 9.86
C VAL A 51 -13.35 2.05 9.41
N GLY A 52 -12.80 1.88 8.20
CA GLY A 52 -11.76 2.73 7.61
C GLY A 52 -10.51 1.93 7.24
N PRO A 53 -9.56 2.53 6.48
CA PRO A 53 -8.34 1.85 6.09
C PRO A 53 -7.37 1.69 7.27
N HIS A 54 -6.95 0.46 7.51
CA HIS A 54 -6.00 0.08 8.55
C HIS A 54 -4.81 -0.65 7.94
N GLU A 55 -3.59 -0.25 8.32
CA GLU A 55 -2.36 -0.93 7.87
C GLU A 55 -2.37 -2.39 8.30
N VAL A 56 -2.29 -3.29 7.32
CA VAL A 56 -2.20 -4.74 7.49
C VAL A 56 -0.75 -5.17 7.56
N CYS A 57 0.04 -4.78 6.55
CA CYS A 57 1.43 -5.17 6.46
C CYS A 57 2.26 -4.22 5.59
N ARG A 58 3.58 -4.33 5.75
CA ARG A 58 4.58 -3.70 4.90
C ARG A 58 5.57 -4.74 4.40
N PHE A 59 5.96 -4.65 3.13
CA PHE A 59 6.93 -5.54 2.50
C PHE A 59 7.82 -4.78 1.52
N GLY A 60 9.06 -5.24 1.34
CA GLY A 60 9.99 -4.72 0.34
C GLY A 60 9.81 -5.36 -1.04
N ASP A 61 10.53 -4.86 -2.03
CA ASP A 61 10.64 -5.49 -3.36
C ASP A 61 11.33 -6.87 -3.30
N ASP A 62 12.27 -7.01 -2.36
CA ASP A 62 12.98 -8.26 -2.13
C ASP A 62 12.06 -9.32 -1.50
N ARG A 63 12.01 -10.51 -2.11
CA ARG A 63 11.11 -11.58 -1.68
C ARG A 63 11.64 -12.37 -0.47
N ASP A 64 12.94 -12.27 -0.20
CA ASP A 64 13.64 -12.86 0.94
C ASP A 64 13.51 -11.95 2.19
N GLU A 65 13.23 -10.66 1.98
CA GLU A 65 12.96 -9.73 3.08
C GLU A 65 11.67 -10.09 3.83
N PRO A 66 11.71 -10.12 5.18
CA PRO A 66 10.54 -10.47 5.99
C PRO A 66 9.44 -9.42 5.88
N VAL A 67 8.20 -9.89 5.68
CA VAL A 67 7.01 -9.04 5.69
C VAL A 67 6.65 -8.66 7.13
N ILE A 68 6.47 -7.36 7.35
CA ILE A 68 6.11 -6.80 8.66
C ILE A 68 4.59 -6.71 8.73
N TRP A 69 3.96 -7.64 9.45
CA TRP A 69 2.52 -7.63 9.74
C TRP A 69 2.20 -6.76 10.95
N ARG A 70 1.05 -6.08 10.93
CA ARG A 70 0.57 -5.22 12.02
C ARG A 70 -0.65 -5.81 12.71
N GLY A 71 -0.70 -5.61 14.03
CA GLY A 71 -1.89 -5.90 14.83
C GLY A 71 -2.28 -7.37 14.80
N ALA A 72 -3.59 -7.62 14.61
CA ALA A 72 -4.16 -8.97 14.63
C ALA A 72 -3.71 -9.85 13.45
N TRP A 73 -3.20 -9.25 12.37
CA TRP A 73 -2.81 -9.97 11.16
C TRP A 73 -1.52 -10.78 11.31
N GLN A 74 -0.82 -10.74 12.45
CA GLN A 74 0.40 -11.52 12.63
C GLN A 74 0.08 -13.01 12.84
N GLY A 75 0.31 -13.82 11.81
CA GLY A 75 0.04 -15.26 11.84
C GLY A 75 -1.36 -15.65 11.38
N ASP A 76 -2.05 -14.73 10.71
CA ASP A 76 -3.38 -14.97 10.14
C ASP A 76 -3.31 -15.90 8.92
N GLU A 77 -4.37 -16.68 8.70
CA GLU A 77 -4.48 -17.56 7.53
C GLU A 77 -4.52 -16.78 6.21
N TRP A 78 -4.92 -15.50 6.28
CA TRP A 78 -5.00 -14.65 5.09
C TRP A 78 -3.67 -14.03 4.71
N CYS A 79 -2.63 -14.08 5.57
CA CYS A 79 -1.34 -13.45 5.31
C CYS A 79 -0.75 -13.85 3.96
N LEU A 80 -0.74 -15.16 3.66
CA LEU A 80 -0.18 -15.67 2.42
C LEU A 80 -0.97 -15.17 1.19
N TRP A 81 -2.30 -15.19 1.28
CA TRP A 81 -3.16 -14.73 0.19
C TRP A 81 -3.03 -13.22 -0.05
N ILE A 82 -3.05 -12.41 1.02
CA ILE A 82 -2.88 -10.96 0.94
C ILE A 82 -1.53 -10.62 0.30
N LEU A 83 -0.45 -11.28 0.74
CA LEU A 83 0.89 -11.05 0.23
C LEU A 83 1.04 -11.45 -1.24
N GLU A 84 0.44 -12.57 -1.66
CA GLU A 84 0.47 -13.02 -3.05
C GLU A 84 -0.22 -12.00 -3.97
N ASN A 85 -1.44 -11.58 -3.64
CA ASN A 85 -2.19 -10.58 -4.41
C ASN A 85 -1.46 -9.22 -4.43
N ALA A 86 -0.87 -8.80 -3.31
CA ALA A 86 -0.11 -7.57 -3.25
C ALA A 86 1.15 -7.63 -4.14
N ARG A 87 1.88 -8.75 -4.13
CA ARG A 87 3.06 -8.97 -4.98
C ARG A 87 2.70 -9.01 -6.47
N GLU A 88 1.53 -9.54 -6.83
CA GLU A 88 1.04 -9.49 -8.20
C GLU A 88 0.81 -8.06 -8.68
N LEU A 89 0.22 -7.21 -7.85
CA LEU A 89 0.00 -5.78 -8.15
C LEU A 89 1.31 -4.99 -8.25
N VAL A 90 2.32 -5.33 -7.46
CA VAL A 90 3.66 -4.74 -7.57
C VAL A 90 4.34 -5.15 -8.89
N THR A 91 4.22 -6.42 -9.29
CA THR A 91 4.84 -6.94 -10.52
C THR A 91 4.12 -6.45 -11.79
N LYS A 92 2.80 -6.25 -11.69
CA LYS A 92 1.95 -5.73 -12.74
C LYS A 92 1.29 -4.45 -12.23
N PRO A 93 2.04 -3.33 -12.12
CA PRO A 93 1.40 -2.07 -11.83
C PRO A 93 0.36 -1.87 -12.93
N SER A 94 -0.91 -1.70 -12.53
CA SER A 94 -2.00 -1.50 -13.48
C SER A 94 -1.61 -0.32 -14.36
N ARG A 95 -1.15 -0.59 -15.58
CA ARG A 95 -0.94 0.40 -16.61
C ARG A 95 -2.34 0.95 -16.87
N PHE A 96 -2.68 2.08 -16.26
CA PHE A 96 -3.69 2.96 -16.84
C PHE A 96 -3.11 3.40 -18.19
N ASP A 97 -3.40 2.58 -19.20
CA ASP A 97 -3.13 2.84 -20.60
C ASP A 97 -4.07 4.00 -20.98
N PHE A 98 -3.49 5.17 -21.25
CA PHE A 98 -4.18 6.36 -21.77
C PHE A 98 -4.01 6.42 -23.29
#